data_AF-A0A554GDS5-F1
#
_entry.id   AF-A0A554GDS5-F1
#
_cell.length_a   1.000
_cell.length_b   1.000
_cell.length_c   1.000
_cell.angle_alpha   90.00
_cell.angle_beta   90.00
_cell.angle_gamma   90.00
#
_symmetry.space_group_name_H-M   'P 1'
#
loop_
_entity.id
_entity.type
_entity.pdbx_description
1 polymer ?
#
loop_
_entity_poly.entity_id
_entity_poly.type
_entity_poly.pdbx_seq_one_letter_code
_entity_poly.pdbx_strand_id
1 'polypeptide(L)'
;MQTYKYYPKNLPAIGTVLLTTYGLFAHKNEIPKSHVTDVLKICKKLTDGFDDEMHHLSALMLMIADAPVEPLLNASVAHKGSIIGFTSLGYLLSYGSISETAKSIIQTGNGVFLVELSGNIDNPTADLKVFNSWSQYQKFLKWGRN
;
A
#
# COMPACT_ATOMS: atom_id res chain seq x y z
N MET A 1 8.24 -4.64 -23.09
CA MET A 1 6.85 -4.22 -22.77
C MET A 1 6.96 -3.16 -21.68
N GLN A 2 6.59 -1.91 -21.93
CA GLN A 2 6.59 -0.88 -20.88
C GLN A 2 5.46 -1.20 -19.89
N THR A 3 5.81 -1.61 -18.68
CA THR A 3 4.88 -1.75 -17.57
C THR A 3 4.45 -0.37 -17.12
N TYR A 4 3.23 0.03 -17.48
CA TYR A 4 2.61 1.26 -16.97
C TYR A 4 2.30 1.07 -15.47
N LYS A 5 3.30 1.30 -14.61
CA LYS A 5 3.08 1.29 -13.15
C LYS A 5 2.13 2.43 -12.76
N TYR A 6 1.02 2.07 -12.10
CA TYR A 6 -0.03 3.01 -11.71
C TYR A 6 0.37 3.78 -10.45
N TYR A 7 1.00 4.94 -10.62
CA TYR A 7 1.40 5.80 -9.51
C TYR A 7 0.38 6.92 -9.25
N PRO A 8 -0.07 7.15 -7.99
CA PRO A 8 -0.91 8.29 -7.63
C PRO A 8 -0.29 9.61 -8.09
N LYS A 9 -1.06 10.45 -8.79
CA LYS A 9 -0.60 11.77 -9.28
C LYS A 9 -1.22 12.95 -8.53
N ASN A 10 -2.28 12.70 -7.78
CA ASN A 10 -3.04 13.72 -7.05
C ASN A 10 -2.73 13.66 -5.56
N LEU A 11 -2.71 14.83 -4.92
CA LEU A 11 -2.56 14.95 -3.46
C LEU A 11 -3.63 14.11 -2.73
N PRO A 12 -3.29 13.50 -1.59
CA PRO A 12 -4.26 12.83 -0.74
C PRO A 12 -5.35 13.80 -0.27
N ALA A 13 -6.58 13.31 -0.16
CA ALA A 13 -7.70 14.10 0.35
C ALA A 13 -7.77 14.07 1.88
N ILE A 14 -7.36 12.97 2.52
CA ILE A 14 -7.65 12.73 3.95
C ILE A 14 -6.48 12.22 4.80
N GLY A 15 -5.30 11.94 4.23
CA GLY A 15 -4.14 11.49 5.01
C GLY A 15 -3.02 10.82 4.20
N THR A 16 -2.42 9.77 4.76
CA THR A 16 -1.31 9.05 4.12
C THR A 16 -1.84 8.14 3.01
N VAL A 17 -1.22 8.18 1.83
CA VAL A 17 -1.57 7.30 0.70
C VAL A 17 -0.80 6.00 0.79
N LEU A 18 -1.47 4.87 0.61
CA LEU A 18 -0.85 3.57 0.37
C LEU A 18 -1.25 3.10 -1.02
N LEU A 19 -0.26 2.86 -1.88
CA LEU A 19 -0.44 2.19 -3.15
C LEU A 19 0.12 0.78 -3.06
N THR A 20 -0.67 -0.20 -3.47
CA THR A 20 -0.18 -1.56 -3.71
C THR A 20 -0.34 -1.90 -5.18
N THR A 21 0.67 -2.50 -5.79
CA THR A 21 0.64 -2.87 -7.21
C THR A 21 1.06 -4.32 -7.42
N TYR A 22 0.51 -4.98 -8.43
CA TYR A 22 0.95 -6.28 -8.89
C TYR A 22 0.72 -6.41 -10.40
N GLY A 23 1.78 -6.51 -11.19
CA GLY A 23 1.66 -6.55 -12.65
C GLY A 23 0.98 -5.29 -13.21
N LEU A 24 -0.22 -5.47 -13.80
CA LEU A 24 -1.06 -4.37 -14.30
C LEU A 24 -2.12 -3.90 -13.29
N PHE A 25 -2.22 -4.55 -12.14
CA PHE A 25 -3.21 -4.25 -11.11
C PHE A 25 -2.66 -3.27 -10.08
N ALA A 26 -3.56 -2.44 -9.56
CA ALA A 26 -3.24 -1.48 -8.52
C ALA A 26 -4.40 -1.27 -7.56
N HIS A 27 -4.07 -1.02 -6.31
CA HIS A 27 -5.01 -0.66 -5.26
C HIS A 27 -4.47 0.56 -4.50
N LYS A 28 -5.26 1.65 -4.49
CA LYS A 28 -4.96 2.86 -3.71
C LYS A 28 -5.85 2.91 -2.49
N ASN A 29 -5.24 3.09 -1.32
CA ASN A 29 -5.91 3.32 -0.05
C ASN A 29 -5.45 4.66 0.54
N GLU A 30 -6.37 5.42 1.16
CA GLU A 30 -6.02 6.62 1.94
C GLU A 30 -6.29 6.33 3.42
N ILE A 31 -5.27 6.57 4.24
CA ILE A 31 -5.29 6.29 5.68
C ILE A 31 -5.52 7.62 6.40
N PRO A 32 -6.73 7.86 6.96
CA PRO A 32 -7.01 9.12 7.63
C PRO A 32 -6.27 9.19 8.96
N LYS A 33 -5.65 10.35 9.24
CA LYS A 33 -4.98 10.61 10.53
C LYS A 33 -5.92 10.42 11.73
N SER A 34 -7.21 10.69 11.59
CA SER A 34 -8.17 10.51 12.68
C SER A 34 -8.44 9.05 13.06
N HIS A 35 -8.00 8.08 12.26
CA HIS A 35 -8.27 6.65 12.45
C HIS A 35 -7.00 5.79 12.66
N VAL A 36 -5.83 6.40 12.91
CA VAL A 36 -4.54 5.67 13.00
C VAL A 36 -4.60 4.48 13.97
N THR A 37 -5.13 4.68 15.17
CA THR A 37 -5.16 3.63 16.21
C THR A 37 -5.96 2.39 15.76
N ASP A 38 -7.12 2.61 15.17
CA ASP A 38 -7.98 1.53 14.67
C ASP A 38 -7.31 0.80 13.49
N VAL A 39 -6.71 1.57 12.57
CA VAL A 39 -6.00 1.03 11.42
C VAL A 39 -4.84 0.14 11.87
N LEU A 40 -3.99 0.61 12.79
CA LEU A 40 -2.87 -0.17 13.31
C LEU A 40 -3.33 -1.45 14.01
N LYS A 41 -4.44 -1.39 14.76
CA LYS A 41 -5.03 -2.56 15.41
C LYS A 41 -5.53 -3.58 14.39
N ILE A 42 -6.23 -3.14 13.34
CA ILE A 42 -6.73 -4.03 12.28
C ILE A 42 -5.57 -4.65 11.50
N CYS A 43 -4.56 -3.85 11.15
CA CYS A 43 -3.37 -4.34 10.44
C CYS A 43 -2.67 -5.44 11.23
N LYS A 44 -2.46 -5.23 12.54
CA LYS A 44 -1.89 -6.26 13.40
C LYS A 44 -2.72 -7.55 13.39
N LYS A 45 -4.04 -7.45 13.56
CA LYS A 45 -4.94 -8.61 13.57
C LYS A 45 -4.89 -9.40 12.26
N LEU A 46 -4.78 -8.71 11.11
CA LEU A 46 -4.66 -9.37 9.80
C LEU A 46 -3.28 -10.02 9.64
N THR A 47 -2.20 -9.30 9.95
CA THR A 47 -0.83 -9.83 9.86
C THR A 47 -0.61 -11.05 10.76
N ASP A 48 -1.10 -11.01 12.01
CA ASP A 48 -0.99 -12.13 12.96
C ASP A 48 -1.74 -13.40 12.50
N GLY A 49 -2.59 -13.30 11.46
CA GLY A 49 -3.30 -14.43 10.87
C GLY A 49 -2.55 -15.17 9.76
N PHE A 50 -1.37 -14.70 9.34
CA PHE A 50 -0.54 -15.37 8.35
C PHE A 50 0.58 -16.17 9.02
N ASP A 51 0.88 -17.35 8.45
CA ASP A 51 1.92 -18.24 8.97
C ASP A 51 3.33 -17.67 8.80
N ASP A 52 3.58 -17.04 7.64
CA ASP A 52 4.83 -16.36 7.34
C ASP A 52 4.66 -15.25 6.29
N GLU A 53 5.79 -14.61 5.97
CA GLU A 53 5.88 -13.53 4.99
C GLU A 53 5.40 -13.94 3.58
N MET A 54 5.73 -15.15 3.13
CA MET A 54 5.37 -15.63 1.80
C MET A 54 3.85 -15.83 1.71
N HIS A 55 3.24 -16.45 2.71
CA HIS A 55 1.78 -16.61 2.76
C HIS A 55 1.05 -15.26 2.75
N HIS A 56 1.57 -14.26 3.46
CA HIS A 56 1.02 -12.90 3.44
C HIS A 56 1.09 -12.29 2.02
N LEU A 57 2.25 -12.37 1.37
CA LEU A 57 2.44 -11.83 0.02
C LEU A 57 1.61 -12.55 -1.04
N SER A 58 1.56 -13.88 -1.01
CA SER A 58 0.73 -14.68 -1.93
C SER A 58 -0.74 -14.34 -1.79
N ALA A 59 -1.22 -14.17 -0.55
CA ALA A 59 -2.59 -13.72 -0.28
C ALA A 59 -2.84 -12.31 -0.84
N LEU A 60 -1.89 -11.39 -0.69
CA LEU A 60 -2.00 -10.04 -1.27
C LEU A 60 -2.05 -10.05 -2.79
N MET A 61 -1.22 -10.87 -3.44
CA MET A 61 -1.23 -11.03 -4.90
C MET A 61 -2.57 -11.57 -5.39
N LEU A 62 -3.12 -12.58 -4.69
CA LEU A 62 -4.46 -13.11 -4.97
C LEU A 62 -5.55 -12.04 -4.79
N MET A 63 -5.57 -11.32 -3.67
CA MET A 63 -6.61 -10.31 -3.41
C MET A 63 -6.60 -9.19 -4.46
N ILE A 64 -5.41 -8.76 -4.90
CA ILE A 64 -5.28 -7.73 -5.95
C ILE A 64 -5.65 -8.26 -7.33
N ALA A 65 -5.37 -9.52 -7.63
CA ALA A 65 -5.76 -10.15 -8.89
C ALA A 65 -7.27 -10.47 -8.95
N ASP A 66 -7.89 -10.78 -7.82
CA ASP A 66 -9.31 -11.14 -7.70
C ASP A 66 -10.23 -9.90 -7.72
N ALA A 67 -9.82 -8.83 -7.07
CA ALA A 67 -10.53 -7.55 -7.04
C ALA A 67 -9.64 -6.39 -7.50
N PRO A 68 -9.19 -6.39 -8.76
CA PRO A 68 -8.42 -5.27 -9.29
C PRO A 68 -9.33 -4.05 -9.27
N VAL A 69 -8.99 -3.03 -8.48
CA VAL A 69 -9.70 -1.76 -8.56
C VAL A 69 -9.35 -1.14 -9.91
N GLU A 70 -10.20 -1.44 -10.90
CA GLU A 70 -10.16 -0.87 -12.23
C GLU A 70 -10.28 0.66 -12.15
N PRO A 71 -9.46 1.43 -12.87
CA PRO A 71 -9.58 2.89 -12.96
C PRO A 71 -10.91 3.40 -13.59
N LEU A 72 -11.84 2.52 -13.96
CA LEU A 72 -13.03 2.83 -14.78
C LEU A 72 -14.34 2.99 -14.00
N LEU A 73 -14.38 2.69 -12.70
CA LEU A 73 -15.62 2.81 -11.94
C LEU A 73 -15.37 3.63 -10.68
N ASN A 74 -15.89 4.87 -10.69
CA ASN A 74 -15.94 5.84 -9.59
C ASN A 74 -16.27 5.20 -8.23
N ALA A 75 -15.30 4.58 -7.56
CA ALA A 75 -15.51 3.94 -6.28
C ALA A 75 -15.57 5.00 -5.19
N SER A 76 -16.70 5.00 -4.48
CA SER A 76 -17.09 5.94 -3.43
C SER A 76 -16.05 6.10 -2.30
N VAL A 77 -16.04 7.30 -1.73
CA VAL A 77 -15.32 7.75 -0.51
C VAL A 77 -15.62 6.87 0.73
N ALA A 78 -16.56 5.93 0.63
CA ALA A 78 -16.96 5.01 1.69
C ALA A 78 -15.98 3.83 1.96
N HIS A 79 -14.91 3.64 1.18
CA HIS A 79 -13.92 2.57 1.42
C HIS A 79 -12.91 2.89 2.53
N LYS A 80 -13.37 3.46 3.66
CA LYS A 80 -12.67 3.36 4.94
C LYS A 80 -12.68 1.89 5.35
N GLY A 81 -11.63 1.16 4.98
CA GLY A 81 -11.47 -0.24 5.35
C GLY A 81 -11.37 -1.21 4.18
N SER A 82 -10.57 -0.86 3.17
CA SER A 82 -10.15 -1.85 2.19
C SER A 82 -9.34 -2.94 2.89
N ILE A 83 -9.83 -4.19 2.83
CA ILE A 83 -9.10 -5.37 3.31
C ILE A 83 -7.74 -5.44 2.59
N ILE A 84 -7.68 -5.18 1.28
CA ILE A 84 -6.42 -5.10 0.53
C ILE A 84 -5.52 -4.02 1.15
N GLY A 85 -6.06 -2.81 1.38
CA GLY A 85 -5.31 -1.71 1.97
C GLY A 85 -4.73 -2.03 3.36
N PHE A 86 -5.50 -2.70 4.22
CA PHE A 86 -5.03 -3.09 5.55
C PHE A 86 -4.09 -4.29 5.52
N THR A 87 -4.31 -5.26 4.65
CA THR A 87 -3.40 -6.39 4.46
C THR A 87 -2.05 -5.88 3.93
N SER A 88 -2.04 -4.94 2.98
CA SER A 88 -0.82 -4.35 2.42
C SER A 88 -0.09 -3.48 3.43
N LEU A 89 -0.84 -2.69 4.22
CA LEU A 89 -0.26 -1.90 5.29
C LEU A 89 0.32 -2.81 6.39
N GLY A 90 -0.40 -3.88 6.75
CA GLY A 90 0.05 -4.88 7.70
C GLY A 90 1.36 -5.55 7.28
N TYR A 91 1.52 -5.84 5.98
CA TYR A 91 2.78 -6.35 5.41
C TYR A 91 3.90 -5.32 5.54
N LEU A 92 3.66 -4.08 5.12
CA LEU A 92 4.66 -3.01 5.24
C LEU A 92 5.11 -2.78 6.69
N LEU A 93 4.17 -2.90 7.64
CA LEU A 93 4.44 -2.72 9.06
C LEU A 93 5.11 -3.93 9.74
N SER A 94 5.08 -5.12 9.15
CA SER A 94 5.82 -6.28 9.67
C SER A 94 7.31 -6.18 9.36
N TYR A 95 7.71 -5.36 8.38
CA TYR A 95 9.10 -5.15 8.00
C TYR A 95 9.83 -4.24 9.01
N GLY A 96 10.67 -4.85 9.85
CA GLY A 96 11.21 -4.23 11.07
C GLY A 96 11.92 -2.88 10.87
N SER A 97 12.69 -2.71 9.80
CA SER A 97 13.39 -1.43 9.52
C SER A 97 12.47 -0.31 9.03
N ILE A 98 11.27 -0.65 8.53
CA ILE A 98 10.32 0.30 7.93
C ILE A 98 9.19 0.65 8.91
N SER A 99 8.83 -0.28 9.80
CA SER A 99 7.66 -0.20 10.67
C SER A 99 7.53 1.11 11.46
N GLU A 100 8.56 1.52 12.21
CA GLU A 100 8.50 2.72 13.05
C GLU A 100 8.43 4.01 12.22
N THR A 101 9.17 4.08 11.11
CA THR A 101 9.07 5.20 10.16
C THR A 101 7.67 5.29 9.56
N ALA A 102 7.09 4.17 9.15
CA ALA A 102 5.75 4.14 8.58
C ALA A 102 4.68 4.56 9.61
N LYS A 103 4.74 4.07 10.85
CA LYS A 103 3.83 4.49 11.93
C LYS A 103 3.89 6.00 12.16
N SER A 104 5.10 6.57 12.24
CA SER A 104 5.28 8.02 12.40
C SER A 104 4.67 8.80 11.22
N ILE A 105 4.86 8.32 9.99
CA ILE A 105 4.30 8.95 8.79
C ILE A 105 2.77 8.91 8.80
N ILE A 106 2.15 7.79 9.20
CA ILE A 106 0.68 7.68 9.30
C ILE A 106 0.13 8.66 10.33
N GLN A 107 0.83 8.85 11.47
CA GLN A 107 0.44 9.82 12.49
C GLN A 107 0.50 11.28 12.00
N THR A 108 1.44 11.61 11.11
CA THR A 108 1.51 12.95 10.50
C THR A 108 0.51 13.13 9.36
N GLY A 109 0.14 12.05 8.66
CA GLY A 109 -0.90 12.03 7.64
C GLY A 109 -0.47 12.59 6.28
N ASN A 110 0.83 12.80 6.03
CA ASN A 110 1.31 13.49 4.83
C ASN A 110 2.20 12.63 3.92
N GLY A 111 2.25 11.32 4.17
CA GLY A 111 3.15 10.42 3.45
C GLY A 111 2.54 9.67 2.29
N VAL A 112 3.41 8.94 1.60
CA VAL A 112 3.06 7.99 0.54
C VAL A 112 3.83 6.70 0.77
N PHE A 113 3.16 5.56 0.73
CA PHE A 113 3.74 4.24 0.76
C PHE A 113 3.48 3.53 -0.56
N LEU A 114 4.49 2.84 -1.08
CA LEU A 114 4.38 1.97 -2.25
C LEU A 114 4.76 0.56 -1.84
N VAL A 115 3.86 -0.38 -2.09
CA VAL A 115 4.07 -1.82 -1.96
C VAL A 115 3.98 -2.41 -3.36
N GLU A 116 5.12 -2.67 -3.98
CA GLU A 116 5.19 -3.20 -5.34
C GLU A 116 5.43 -4.71 -5.31
N LEU A 117 4.38 -5.49 -5.55
CA LEU A 117 4.42 -6.95 -5.59
C LEU A 117 4.95 -7.42 -6.95
N SER A 118 5.80 -8.44 -6.93
CA SER A 118 6.36 -9.09 -8.11
C SER A 118 6.55 -10.59 -7.89
N GLY A 119 7.03 -11.29 -8.92
CA GLY A 119 7.12 -12.75 -8.90
C GLY A 119 5.78 -13.42 -9.21
N ASN A 120 5.63 -14.65 -8.70
CA ASN A 120 4.41 -15.46 -8.84
C ASN A 120 3.92 -15.91 -7.45
N ILE A 121 2.79 -16.61 -7.41
CA ILE A 121 2.15 -17.00 -6.14
C ILE A 121 3.00 -17.95 -5.28
N ASP A 122 3.86 -18.76 -5.90
CA ASP A 122 4.71 -19.72 -5.21
C ASP A 122 6.03 -19.10 -4.73
N ASN A 123 6.43 -17.98 -5.34
CA ASN A 123 7.64 -17.24 -5.00
C ASN A 123 7.37 -15.72 -5.10
N PRO A 124 6.58 -15.17 -4.17
CA PRO A 124 6.20 -13.78 -4.20
C PRO A 124 7.32 -12.89 -3.66
N THR A 125 7.45 -11.68 -4.20
CA THR A 125 8.38 -10.68 -3.68
C THR A 125 7.72 -9.31 -3.62
N ALA A 126 8.25 -8.42 -2.77
CA ALA A 126 7.78 -7.06 -2.67
C ALA A 126 8.93 -6.06 -2.58
N ASP A 127 8.75 -4.93 -3.26
CA ASP A 127 9.59 -3.74 -3.09
C ASP A 127 8.81 -2.66 -2.34
N LEU A 128 9.37 -2.21 -1.22
CA LEU A 128 8.73 -1.30 -0.28
C LEU A 128 9.39 0.07 -0.35
N LYS A 129 8.60 1.10 -0.69
CA LYS A 129 9.06 2.49 -0.67
C LYS A 129 8.21 3.33 0.26
N VAL A 130 8.88 4.13 1.09
CA VAL A 130 8.22 4.99 2.06
C VAL A 130 8.67 6.43 1.85
N PHE A 131 7.71 7.32 1.65
CA PHE A 131 7.91 8.74 1.49
C PHE A 131 7.20 9.49 2.62
N ASN A 132 7.97 10.30 3.32
CA ASN A 132 7.53 11.09 4.47
C ASN A 132 6.78 12.36 4.05
N SER A 133 6.74 12.69 2.76
CA SER A 133 5.99 13.81 2.22
C SER A 133 5.60 13.60 0.76
N TRP A 134 4.53 14.29 0.33
CA TRP A 134 4.16 14.37 -1.08
C TRP A 134 5.28 14.92 -1.97
N SER A 135 6.04 15.91 -1.49
CA SER A 135 7.15 16.52 -2.24
C SER A 135 8.26 15.52 -2.55
N GLN A 136 8.67 14.70 -1.58
CA GLN A 136 9.66 13.63 -1.81
C GLN A 136 9.15 12.62 -2.83
N TYR A 137 7.88 12.21 -2.70
CA TYR A 137 7.25 11.31 -3.65
C TYR A 137 7.19 11.92 -5.07
N GLN A 138 6.89 13.21 -5.21
CA GLN A 138 6.91 13.89 -6.52
C GLN A 138 8.31 13.95 -7.13
N LYS A 139 9.37 14.12 -6.32
CA LYS A 139 10.75 14.05 -6.81
C LYS A 139 11.06 12.65 -7.35
N PHE A 140 10.64 11.60 -6.63
CA PHE A 140 10.74 10.23 -7.10
C PHE A 140 10.01 10.03 -8.44
N LEU A 141 8.79 10.54 -8.60
CA LEU A 141 8.06 10.42 -9.87
C LEU A 141 8.76 11.11 -11.05
N LYS A 142 9.48 12.20 -10.80
CA LYS A 142 10.18 12.97 -11.85
C LYS A 142 11.53 12.35 -12.22
N TRP A 143 12.27 11.80 -11.26
CA TRP A 143 13.68 11.45 -11.43
C TRP A 143 14.01 9.96 -11.19
N GLY A 144 13.15 9.22 -10.49
CA GLY A 144 13.33 7.80 -10.19
C GLY A 144 12.74 6.85 -11.24
N ARG A 145 12.46 7.35 -12.46
CA ARG A 145 11.92 6.55 -13.58
C ARG A 145 12.98 6.05 -14.58
N ASN A 146 14.26 6.24 -14.28
CA ASN A 146 15.37 5.72 -15.07
C ASN A 146 15.71 4.30 -14.64
#